data_AF-A0A1M4ZR59-F1
#
_entry.id   AF-A0A1M4ZR59-F1
#
_cell.length_a   1.000
_cell.length_b   1.000
_cell.length_c   1.000
_cell.angle_alpha   90.00
_cell.angle_beta   90.00
_cell.angle_gamma   90.00
#
_symmetry.space_group_name_H-M   'P 1'
#
loop_
_entity.id
_entity.type
_entity.pdbx_description
1 polymer ?
#
loop_
_entity_poly.entity_id
_entity_poly.type
_entity_poly.pdbx_seq_one_letter_code
_entity_poly.pdbx_strand_id
1 'polypeptide(L)'
;MKQVDSFYRRKAWQQCRIQVLQRDHYLCQVCIIKGIYTPADVVHHIEHLKDRPDKALDMSNLQSVCHTCHNRLHPEKGNKRYDGSKKKKIKTSVRIIESKSNIERW
;
A
#
# COMPACT_ATOMS: atom_id res chain seq x y z
N MET A 1 20.47 -10.12 -5.14
CA MET A 1 20.27 -9.52 -3.80
C MET A 1 18.83 -9.75 -3.36
N LYS A 2 18.60 -10.68 -2.42
CA LYS A 2 17.27 -11.10 -1.90
C LYS A 2 17.27 -11.12 -0.36
N GLN A 3 17.77 -10.07 0.31
CA GLN A 3 17.86 -10.07 1.78
C GLN A 3 16.76 -9.25 2.49
N VAL A 4 16.09 -8.34 1.78
CA VAL A 4 15.08 -7.43 2.37
C VAL A 4 13.75 -8.14 2.68
N ASP A 5 13.37 -9.15 1.89
CA ASP A 5 12.12 -9.89 2.10
C ASP A 5 12.07 -10.64 3.44
N SER A 6 13.23 -11.04 3.97
CA SER A 6 13.30 -11.73 5.27
C SER A 6 12.93 -10.81 6.43
N PHE A 7 13.25 -9.51 6.33
CA PHE A 7 12.96 -8.52 7.36
C PHE A 7 11.45 -8.32 7.53
N TYR A 8 10.73 -8.14 6.43
CA TYR A 8 9.29 -7.89 6.45
C TYR A 8 8.46 -9.07 6.96
N ARG A 9 9.03 -10.27 7.00
CA ARG A 9 8.41 -11.47 7.58
C ARG A 9 8.64 -11.60 9.10
N ARG A 10 9.54 -10.81 9.68
CA ARG A 10 9.84 -10.87 11.11
C ARG A 10 8.64 -10.38 11.92
N LYS A 11 8.33 -11.09 13.02
CA LYS A 11 7.28 -10.69 13.97
C LYS A 11 7.48 -9.28 14.51
N ALA A 12 8.73 -8.92 14.82
CA ALA A 12 9.08 -7.58 15.31
C ALA A 12 8.65 -6.48 14.33
N TRP A 13 8.88 -6.66 13.02
CA TRP A 13 8.41 -5.72 12.01
C TRP A 13 6.88 -5.68 11.94
N GLN A 14 6.20 -6.84 11.95
CA GLN A 14 4.74 -6.87 11.89
C GLN A 14 4.09 -6.14 13.08
N GLN A 15 4.63 -6.33 14.28
CA GLN A 15 4.16 -5.63 15.49
C GLN A 15 4.43 -4.13 15.42
N CYS A 16 5.67 -3.74 15.08
CA CYS A 16 6.04 -2.33 14.91
C CYS A 16 5.16 -1.65 13.85
N ARG A 17 4.92 -2.31 12.72
CA ARG A 17 4.02 -1.82 11.67
C ARG A 17 2.60 -1.54 12.20
N ILE A 18 2.05 -2.44 13.01
CA ILE A 18 0.72 -2.25 13.61
C ILE A 18 0.74 -1.05 14.55
N GLN A 19 1.76 -0.92 15.40
CA GLN A 19 1.90 0.21 16.32
C GLN A 19 2.01 1.55 15.59
N VAL A 20 2.77 1.62 14.49
CA VAL A 20 2.88 2.82 13.66
C VAL A 20 1.54 3.18 13.03
N LEU A 21 0.82 2.20 12.47
CA LEU A 21 -0.50 2.44 11.90
C LEU A 21 -1.51 2.91 12.97
N GLN A 22 -1.48 2.32 14.16
CA GLN A 22 -2.35 2.72 15.28
C GLN A 22 -2.04 4.13 15.76
N ARG A 23 -0.75 4.47 15.95
CA ARG A 23 -0.29 5.83 16.30
C ARG A 23 -0.83 6.87 15.31
N ASP A 24 -0.80 6.52 14.03
CA ASP A 24 -1.20 7.39 12.93
C ASP A 24 -2.71 7.33 12.64
N HIS A 25 -3.50 6.67 13.50
CA HIS A 25 -4.93 6.42 13.34
C HIS A 25 -5.32 5.82 11.98
N TYR A 26 -4.43 5.01 11.39
CA TYR A 26 -4.57 4.45 10.05
C TYR A 26 -4.78 5.52 8.97
N LEU A 27 -4.24 6.72 9.16
CA LEU A 27 -4.31 7.82 8.21
C LEU A 27 -2.94 8.14 7.61
N CYS A 28 -2.96 8.50 6.34
CA CYS A 28 -1.78 8.91 5.60
C CYS A 28 -1.28 10.27 6.11
N GLN A 29 -0.12 10.26 6.75
CA GLN A 29 0.47 11.45 7.37
C GLN A 29 0.82 12.51 6.32
N VAL A 30 1.22 12.10 5.12
CA VAL A 30 1.50 13.01 3.99
C VAL A 30 0.23 13.68 3.46
N CYS A 31 -0.91 12.97 3.47
CA CYS A 31 -2.18 13.54 3.03
C CYS A 31 -2.78 14.47 4.09
N ILE A 32 -2.65 14.13 5.38
CA ILE A 32 -3.16 14.95 6.49
C ILE A 32 -2.56 16.36 6.47
N ILE A 33 -1.26 16.49 6.20
CA ILE A 33 -0.58 17.80 6.09
C ILE A 33 -1.22 18.68 5.00
N LYS A 34 -1.85 18.07 3.99
CA LYS A 34 -2.55 18.75 2.89
C LYS A 34 -4.05 18.95 3.17
N GLY A 35 -4.53 18.62 4.38
CA GLY A 35 -5.95 18.63 4.73
C GLY A 35 -6.77 17.50 4.10
N ILE A 36 -6.12 16.46 3.57
CA ILE A 36 -6.78 15.34 2.91
C ILE A 36 -6.74 14.12 3.84
N TYR A 37 -7.90 13.59 4.20
CA TYR A 37 -8.01 12.37 5.00
C TYR A 37 -8.03 11.16 4.08
N THR A 38 -6.92 10.41 4.05
CA THR A 38 -6.80 9.18 3.26
C THR A 38 -6.36 8.04 4.16
N PRO A 39 -6.97 6.85 4.07
CA PRO A 39 -6.49 5.68 4.78
C PRO A 39 -5.03 5.34 4.41
N ALA A 40 -4.24 4.98 5.41
CA ALA A 40 -2.90 4.42 5.24
C ALA A 40 -2.94 2.90 5.33
N ASP A 41 -2.36 2.25 4.31
CA ASP A 41 -2.23 0.80 4.19
C ASP A 41 -0.76 0.35 4.27
N VAL A 42 0.19 1.27 4.09
CA VAL A 42 1.62 0.99 4.06
C VAL A 42 2.36 1.85 5.08
N VAL A 43 3.40 1.28 5.69
CA VAL A 43 4.36 2.02 6.51
C VAL A 43 5.64 2.18 5.69
N HIS A 44 6.08 3.42 5.54
CA HIS A 44 7.27 3.80 4.79
C HIS A 44 8.42 4.11 5.74
N HIS A 45 9.63 3.68 5.37
CA HIS A 45 10.88 4.05 6.02
C HIS A 45 11.37 5.39 5.47
N ILE A 46 11.45 6.43 6.30
CA ILE A 46 11.91 7.78 5.90
C ILE A 46 13.37 7.71 5.43
N GLU A 47 14.24 7.14 6.25
CA GLU A 47 15.57 6.67 5.84
C GLU A 47 15.46 5.20 5.43
N HIS A 48 15.77 4.91 4.17
CA HIS A 48 15.60 3.59 3.59
C HIS A 48 16.31 2.50 4.40
N LEU A 49 15.63 1.36 4.56
CA LEU A 49 16.13 0.19 5.29
C LEU A 49 17.51 -0.31 4.80
N LYS A 50 17.83 -0.12 3.52
CA LYS A 50 19.12 -0.51 2.94
C LYS A 50 20.27 0.35 3.47
N ASP A 51 20.02 1.64 3.66
CA ASP A 51 21.03 2.62 4.06
C ASP A 51 21.14 2.70 5.58
N ARG A 52 20.02 2.54 6.29
CA ARG A 52 19.92 2.62 7.75
C ARG A 52 19.20 1.41 8.37
N PRO A 53 19.83 0.22 8.36
CA PRO A 53 19.25 -0.97 8.98
C PRO A 53 19.14 -0.86 10.51
N ASP A 54 19.95 0.00 11.14
CA ASP A 54 19.88 0.33 12.56
C ASP A 54 18.56 1.01 12.95
N LYS A 55 17.95 1.77 12.01
CA LYS A 55 16.67 2.47 12.19
C LYS A 55 15.46 1.68 11.67
N ALA A 56 15.60 0.38 11.44
CA ALA A 56 14.58 -0.43 10.79
C ALA A 56 13.24 -0.51 11.56
N LEU A 57 13.31 -0.43 12.89
CA LEU A 57 12.17 -0.50 13.82
C LEU A 57 12.00 0.78 14.65
N ASP A 58 12.72 1.85 14.30
CA ASP A 58 12.61 3.13 14.99
C ASP A 58 11.30 3.82 14.56
N MET A 59 10.41 4.06 15.51
CA MET A 59 9.10 4.69 15.27
C MET A 59 9.24 6.08 14.62
N SER A 60 10.32 6.82 14.89
CA SER A 60 10.58 8.14 14.31
C SER A 60 10.98 8.06 12.84
N ASN A 61 11.53 6.91 12.42
CA ASN A 61 11.92 6.63 11.03
C ASN A 61 10.78 6.00 10.21
N LEU A 62 9.60 5.80 10.81
CA LEU A 62 8.47 5.11 10.20
C LEU A 62 7.25 6.03 10.09
N GLN A 63 6.66 6.05 8.91
CA GLN A 63 5.49 6.90 8.61
C GLN A 63 4.39 6.11 7.91
N SER A 64 3.15 6.23 8.40
CA SER A 64 1.97 5.67 7.72
C SER A 64 1.59 6.49 6.50
N VAL A 65 1.52 5.84 5.34
CA VAL A 65 1.23 6.47 4.05
C VAL A 65 0.25 5.63 3.24
N CYS A 66 -0.50 6.28 2.36
CA CYS A 66 -1.27 5.58 1.34
C CYS A 66 -0.35 5.12 0.20
N HIS A 67 -0.79 4.10 -0.56
CA HIS A 67 -0.04 3.59 -1.71
C HIS A 67 0.42 4.66 -2.72
N THR A 68 -0.41 5.67 -2.98
CA THR A 68 -0.05 6.78 -3.89
C THR A 68 1.11 7.62 -3.35
N CYS A 69 1.09 7.97 -2.07
CA CYS A 69 2.18 8.70 -1.44
C CYS A 69 3.43 7.83 -1.33
N HIS A 70 3.29 6.56 -0.95
CA HIS A 70 4.39 5.59 -0.92
C HIS A 70 5.13 5.53 -2.26
N ASN A 71 4.42 5.45 -3.39
CA ASN A 71 5.05 5.41 -4.71
C ASN A 71 5.76 6.71 -5.09
N ARG A 72 5.24 7.87 -4.64
CA ARG A 72 5.89 9.18 -4.86
C ARG A 72 7.16 9.34 -4.03
N LEU A 73 7.19 8.76 -2.83
CA LEU A 73 8.36 8.74 -1.94
C LEU A 73 9.46 7.79 -2.43
N HIS A 74 9.15 6.91 -3.39
CA HIS A 74 10.11 6.03 -4.07
C HIS A 74 10.35 6.47 -5.54
N PRO A 75 10.99 7.63 -5.79
CA PRO A 75 11.24 8.11 -7.15
C PRO A 75 12.14 7.16 -7.95
N GLU A 76 12.96 6.33 -7.31
CA GLU A 76 13.77 5.29 -7.97
C GLU A 76 12.91 4.21 -8.66
N LYS A 77 11.67 4.03 -8.20
CA LYS A 77 10.67 3.15 -8.84
C LYS A 77 9.80 3.89 -9.87
N GLY A 78 9.89 5.23 -9.89
CA GLY A 78 9.00 6.15 -10.60
C GLY A 78 9.32 6.41 -12.07
N ASN A 79 10.30 5.73 -12.67
CA ASN A 79 10.65 5.92 -14.08
C ASN A 79 9.83 5.04 -15.06
N LYS A 80 8.64 4.60 -14.66
CA LYS A 80 7.60 4.22 -15.62
C LYS A 80 6.59 5.35 -15.66
N ARG A 81 6.89 6.37 -16.47
CA ARG A 81 5.85 7.31 -16.93
C ARG A 81 4.67 6.44 -17.36
N TYR A 82 3.49 6.68 -16.78
CA TYR A 82 2.26 6.15 -17.35
C TYR A 82 2.12 6.77 -18.73
N ASP A 83 2.59 6.03 -19.72
CA ASP A 83 2.36 6.24 -21.13
C ASP A 83 0.83 6.19 -21.36
N GLY A 84 0.21 7.37 -21.43
CA GLY A 84 -1.21 7.54 -21.74
C GLY A 84 -1.62 7.01 -23.13
N SER A 85 -0.68 6.52 -23.94
CA SER A 85 -0.94 5.88 -25.23
C SER A 85 -1.51 4.46 -25.09
N LYS A 86 -1.41 3.82 -23.91
CA LYS A 86 -2.01 2.51 -23.67
C LYS A 86 -3.43 2.61 -23.11
N LYS A 87 -4.39 2.91 -23.98
CA LYS A 87 -5.82 2.65 -23.72
C LYS A 87 -5.98 1.15 -23.44
N LYS A 88 -6.19 0.75 -22.18
CA LYS A 88 -6.64 -0.62 -21.86
C LYS A 88 -7.97 -0.85 -22.57
N LYS A 89 -8.02 -1.77 -23.54
CA LYS A 89 -9.29 -2.22 -24.13
C LYS A 89 -10.12 -2.86 -23.02
N ILE A 90 -11.14 -2.15 -22.54
CA ILE A 90 -12.14 -2.71 -21.65
C ILE A 90 -12.90 -3.76 -22.47
N LYS A 91 -12.85 -5.04 -22.08
CA LYS A 91 -13.68 -6.07 -22.71
C LYS A 91 -15.13 -5.77 -22.31
N THR A 92 -15.93 -5.29 -23.25
CA THR A 92 -17.36 -4.96 -23.08
C THR A 92 -18.27 -6.18 -23.03
N SER A 93 -17.74 -7.39 -23.09
CA SER A 93 -18.54 -8.62 -22.98
C SER A 93 -18.89 -8.91 -21.51
N VAL A 94 -19.97 -8.31 -21.02
CA VAL A 94 -20.64 -8.77 -19.80
C VAL A 94 -21.40 -10.05 -20.16
N ARG A 95 -21.11 -11.17 -19.49
CA ARG A 95 -21.94 -12.38 -19.61
C ARG A 95 -23.19 -12.18 -18.77
N ILE A 96 -24.34 -12.05 -19.42
CA ILE A 96 -25.64 -12.03 -18.75
C ILE A 96 -25.94 -13.47 -18.32
N ILE A 97 -26.07 -13.70 -17.02
CA ILE A 97 -26.52 -14.98 -16.45
C ILE A 97 -28.01 -14.80 -16.17
N GLU A 98 -28.87 -15.43 -16.97
CA GLU A 98 -30.29 -15.53 -16.64
C GLU A 98 -30.48 -16.62 -15.59
N SER A 99 -30.82 -16.22 -14.37
CA SER A 99 -31.23 -17.15 -13.31
C SER A 99 -32.74 -17.37 -13.40
N LYS A 100 -33.17 -18.62 -13.62
CA LYS A 100 -34.58 -19.01 -13.41
C LYS A 100 -34.78 -19.33 -11.93
N SER A 101 -35.85 -18.80 -11.33
CA SER A 101 -36.25 -19.10 -9.96
C SER A 101 -36.50 -20.61 -9.80
N ASN A 102 -35.93 -21.21 -8.75
CA ASN A 102 -36.15 -22.62 -8.44
C ASN A 102 -37.56 -22.81 -7.86
N ILE A 103 -38.54 -23.09 -8.73
CA ILE A 103 -39.87 -23.53 -8.33
C ILE A 103 -39.83 -25.06 -8.31
N GLU A 104 -39.19 -25.62 -7.29
CA GLU A 104 -39.43 -27.00 -6.92
C GLU A 104 -40.15 -27.00 -5.57
N ARG A 105 -41.42 -27.32 -5.68
CA ARG A 105 -42.43 -27.47 -4.66
C ARG A 105 -42.74 -28.96 -4.60
N TRP A 106 -42.22 -29.67 -3.61
CA TRP A 106 -42.77 -30.94 -3.10
C TRP A 106 -42.47 -31.02 -1.60
#